data_AF-A0A212CM89-F1
#
_entry.id   AF-A0A212CM89-F1
#
_cell.length_a   1.000
_cell.length_b   1.000
_cell.length_c   1.000
_cell.angle_alpha   90.00
_cell.angle_beta   90.00
_cell.angle_gamma   90.00
#
_symmetry.space_group_name_H-M   'P 1'
#
loop_
_entity.id
_entity.type
_entity.pdbx_description
1 polymer ?
#
loop_
_entity_poly.entity_id
_entity_poly.type
_entity_poly.pdbx_seq_one_letter_code
_entity_poly.pdbx_strand_id
1 'polypeptide(L)'
;MDLSVVRLMFTAFLPDKAPNASNLKIVRMDRTAGCVTGGEEIYLLCDKVQKDDIQIRFYEEEENGGIWEGFGDFSPTDVHRQFAIVFKTPKYKDVNITKPASVFVQLRRKSDLETSEPKPFLYYPEIKGNSVV
;
A
#
# COMPACT_ATOMS: atom_id res chain seq x y z
N MET A 1 19.71 36.21 -43.40
CA MET A 1 19.24 36.25 -42.00
C MET A 1 18.48 37.54 -41.86
N ASP A 2 17.16 37.45 -41.64
CA ASP A 2 16.30 38.63 -41.51
C ASP A 2 16.45 39.18 -40.08
N LEU A 3 16.88 40.43 -39.93
CA LEU A 3 17.06 41.09 -38.62
C LEU A 3 15.74 41.62 -38.03
N SER A 4 14.64 41.54 -38.78
CA SER A 4 13.35 42.15 -38.41
C SER A 4 12.41 41.20 -37.66
N VAL A 5 12.74 39.92 -37.59
CA VAL A 5 11.84 38.86 -37.09
C VAL A 5 12.57 37.98 -36.08
N VAL A 6 12.08 37.95 -34.84
CA VAL A 6 12.56 37.06 -33.78
C VAL A 6 11.49 35.99 -33.51
N ARG A 7 11.89 34.71 -33.54
CA ARG A 7 11.03 33.60 -33.09
C ARG A 7 11.40 33.23 -31.66
N LEU A 8 10.45 33.36 -30.74
CA LEU A 8 10.56 32.81 -29.41
C LEU A 8 10.37 31.29 -29.49
N MET A 9 11.43 30.53 -29.20
CA MET A 9 11.33 29.09 -28.97
C MET A 9 11.27 28.84 -27.47
N PHE A 10 10.12 28.38 -27.00
CA PHE A 10 9.98 27.85 -25.65
C PHE A 10 10.10 26.33 -25.73
N THR A 11 11.14 25.80 -25.10
CA THR A 11 11.32 24.35 -24.96
C THR A 11 11.20 24.01 -23.49
N ALA A 12 10.13 23.30 -23.13
CA ALA A 12 9.97 22.77 -21.78
C ALA A 12 10.74 21.45 -21.67
N PHE A 13 11.64 21.36 -20.69
CA PHE A 13 12.27 20.11 -20.31
C PHE A 13 11.55 19.55 -19.10
N LEU A 14 10.77 18.48 -19.29
CA LEU A 14 10.21 17.71 -18.19
C LEU A 14 11.33 16.85 -17.59
N PRO A 15 11.47 16.78 -16.25
CA PRO A 15 12.39 15.84 -15.65
C PRO A 15 11.98 14.42 -16.06
N ASP A 16 12.92 13.65 -16.61
CA ASP A 16 12.76 12.21 -16.73
C ASP A 16 12.56 11.67 -15.31
N LYS A 17 11.38 11.08 -15.07
CA LYS A 17 10.79 10.73 -13.76
C LYS A 17 11.76 10.86 -12.59
N ALA A 18 11.57 11.89 -11.75
CA ALA A 18 12.30 11.96 -10.48
C ALA A 18 12.15 10.61 -9.75
N PRO A 19 13.23 10.05 -9.15
CA PRO A 19 13.15 8.78 -8.42
C PRO A 19 12.17 8.81 -7.24
N ASN A 20 11.75 10.02 -6.86
CA ASN A 20 10.82 10.33 -5.77
C ASN A 20 9.39 10.58 -6.30
N ALA A 21 9.18 10.53 -7.61
CA ALA A 21 7.89 10.67 -8.29
C ALA A 21 7.49 9.35 -8.98
N SER A 22 7.95 8.21 -8.45
CA SER A 22 7.51 6.91 -8.94
C SER A 22 6.08 6.67 -8.50
N ASN A 23 5.17 6.53 -9.48
CA ASN A 23 3.79 6.13 -9.22
C ASN A 23 3.79 4.84 -8.41
N LEU A 24 3.24 4.90 -7.20
CA LEU A 24 3.12 3.72 -6.34
C LEU A 24 2.12 2.76 -6.96
N LYS A 25 2.47 1.47 -7.02
CA LYS A 25 1.58 0.45 -7.57
C LYS A 25 1.82 -0.89 -6.91
N ILE A 26 0.74 -1.49 -6.41
CA ILE A 26 0.73 -2.91 -6.03
C ILE A 26 0.52 -3.73 -7.30
N VAL A 27 1.53 -4.49 -7.69
CA VAL A 27 1.45 -5.38 -8.86
C VAL A 27 0.67 -6.64 -8.49
N ARG A 28 1.10 -7.33 -7.44
CA ARG A 28 0.49 -8.58 -6.97
C ARG A 28 0.72 -8.77 -5.48
N MET A 29 -0.20 -9.46 -4.82
CA MET A 29 -0.05 -9.97 -3.46
C MET A 29 -0.23 -11.48 -3.51
N ASP A 30 0.52 -12.23 -2.70
CA ASP A 30 0.36 -13.67 -2.56
C ASP A 30 -0.94 -14.05 -1.83
N ARG A 31 -1.33 -13.26 -0.83
CA ARG A 31 -2.57 -13.39 -0.06
C ARG A 31 -3.40 -12.12 -0.14
N THR A 32 -4.69 -12.27 -0.40
CA THR A 32 -5.68 -11.18 -0.40
C THR A 32 -6.74 -11.36 0.68
N ALA A 33 -6.46 -12.21 1.66
CA ALA A 33 -7.29 -12.45 2.83
C ALA A 33 -6.42 -12.87 4.01
N GLY A 34 -6.90 -12.61 5.22
CA GLY A 34 -6.20 -12.98 6.44
C GLY A 34 -7.08 -12.95 7.69
N CYS A 35 -6.58 -13.51 8.78
CA CYS A 35 -7.28 -13.54 10.05
C CYS A 35 -7.33 -12.15 10.69
N VAL A 36 -8.44 -11.83 11.33
CA VAL A 36 -8.66 -10.58 12.06
C VAL A 36 -7.64 -10.31 13.17
N THR A 37 -6.97 -11.35 13.68
CA THR A 37 -5.89 -11.22 14.66
C THR A 37 -4.65 -10.53 14.09
N GLY A 38 -4.49 -10.51 12.76
CA GLY A 38 -3.28 -10.04 12.09
C GLY A 38 -2.08 -10.96 12.31
N GLY A 39 -0.90 -10.47 11.97
CA GLY A 39 0.38 -11.16 12.18
C GLY A 39 0.77 -12.16 11.09
N GLU A 40 -0.05 -12.30 10.05
CA GLU A 40 0.24 -13.19 8.92
C GLU A 40 1.20 -12.53 7.94
N GLU A 41 2.22 -13.28 7.53
CA GLU A 41 3.21 -12.82 6.55
C GLU A 41 2.63 -12.81 5.13
N ILE A 42 2.84 -11.70 4.42
CA ILE A 42 2.39 -11.45 3.04
C ILE A 42 3.57 -11.00 2.19
N TYR A 43 3.64 -11.53 0.98
CA TYR A 43 4.60 -11.14 -0.06
C TYR A 43 3.90 -10.22 -1.06
N LEU A 44 4.29 -8.95 -1.08
CA LEU A 44 3.74 -7.93 -1.96
C LEU A 44 4.76 -7.53 -3.03
N LEU A 45 4.40 -7.70 -4.30
CA LEU A 45 5.15 -7.22 -5.44
C LEU A 45 4.64 -5.83 -5.84
N CYS A 46 5.56 -4.89 -6.04
CA CYS A 46 5.25 -3.49 -6.36
C CYS A 46 6.21 -2.89 -7.39
N ASP A 47 5.81 -1.74 -7.92
CA ASP A 47 6.73 -0.86 -8.66
C ASP A 47 7.75 -0.25 -7.69
N LYS A 48 8.78 0.43 -8.22
CA LYS A 48 9.93 0.93 -7.45
C LYS A 48 9.52 1.79 -6.25
N VAL A 49 9.92 1.36 -5.05
CA VAL A 49 9.73 2.09 -3.77
C VAL A 49 11.06 2.41 -3.08
N GLN A 50 11.04 3.39 -2.17
CA GLN A 50 12.15 3.70 -1.28
C GLN A 50 11.89 3.06 0.09
N LYS A 51 12.80 2.19 0.56
CA LYS A 51 12.60 1.38 1.76
C LYS A 51 12.34 2.19 3.05
N ASP A 52 12.93 3.38 3.15
CA ASP A 52 12.81 4.23 4.33
C ASP A 52 11.56 5.14 4.28
N ASP A 53 10.96 5.29 3.10
CA ASP A 53 9.86 6.23 2.80
C ASP A 53 8.59 5.51 2.31
N ILE A 54 8.39 4.25 2.68
CA ILE A 54 7.23 3.45 2.28
C ILE A 54 6.53 2.85 3.49
N GLN A 55 5.21 2.73 3.39
CA GLN A 55 4.35 2.03 4.35
C GLN A 55 3.18 1.36 3.60
N ILE A 56 2.66 0.27 4.18
CA ILE A 56 1.50 -0.46 3.65
C ILE A 56 0.32 -0.12 4.54
N ARG A 57 -0.71 0.52 3.97
CA ARG A 57 -1.90 0.99 4.69
C ARG A 57 -3.08 0.08 4.36
N PHE A 58 -3.65 -0.50 5.40
CA PHE A 58 -4.96 -1.13 5.38
C PHE A 58 -5.98 -0.10 5.83
N TYR A 59 -7.12 0.00 5.17
CA TYR A 59 -8.17 0.92 5.59
C TYR A 59 -9.57 0.45 5.17
N GLU A 60 -10.57 0.95 5.87
CA GLU A 60 -11.99 0.75 5.60
C GLU A 60 -12.73 2.06 5.85
N GLU A 61 -13.65 2.42 4.95
CA GLU A 61 -14.54 3.56 5.12
C GLU A 61 -15.84 3.09 5.77
N GLU A 62 -16.20 3.69 6.89
CA GLU A 62 -17.45 3.42 7.60
C GLU A 62 -18.58 4.33 7.09
N GLU A 63 -19.83 3.86 7.19
CA GLU A 63 -21.02 4.61 6.74
C GLU A 63 -21.20 5.96 7.45
N ASN A 64 -20.66 6.10 8.66
CA ASN A 64 -20.68 7.33 9.46
C ASN A 64 -19.61 8.37 9.03
N GLY A 65 -18.82 8.07 7.99
CA GLY A 65 -17.70 8.90 7.54
C GLY A 65 -16.40 8.69 8.32
N GLY A 66 -16.36 7.74 9.24
CA GLY A 66 -15.15 7.29 9.92
C GLY A 66 -14.26 6.46 8.99
N ILE A 67 -12.95 6.53 9.21
CA ILE A 67 -11.99 5.69 8.49
C ILE A 67 -11.20 4.91 9.53
N TRP A 68 -11.29 3.59 9.47
CA TRP A 68 -10.32 2.74 10.17
C TRP A 68 -9.06 2.64 9.33
N GLU A 69 -7.89 2.74 9.95
CA GLU A 69 -6.63 2.43 9.30
C GLU A 69 -5.70 1.58 10.19
N GLY A 70 -4.94 0.71 9.55
CA GLY A 70 -3.90 -0.11 10.16
C GLY A 70 -2.69 -0.20 9.22
N PHE A 71 -1.50 -0.43 9.78
CA PHE A 71 -0.27 -0.48 8.99
C PHE A 71 0.35 -1.87 9.02
N GLY A 72 0.76 -2.36 7.85
CA GLY A 72 1.55 -3.57 7.75
C GLY A 72 2.87 -3.42 8.51
N ASP A 73 3.24 -4.43 9.28
CA ASP A 73 4.46 -4.45 10.09
C ASP A 73 5.62 -5.04 9.28
N PHE A 74 6.66 -4.24 9.07
CA PHE A 74 7.88 -4.63 8.39
C PHE A 74 9.00 -3.63 8.68
N SER A 75 10.24 -4.05 8.47
CA SER A 75 11.43 -3.24 8.58
C SER A 75 12.00 -2.87 7.20
N PRO A 76 12.88 -1.86 7.09
CA PRO A 76 13.51 -1.53 5.80
C PRO A 76 14.29 -2.68 5.16
N THR A 77 14.71 -3.69 5.93
CA THR A 77 15.39 -4.89 5.41
C THR A 77 14.45 -5.87 4.71
N ASP A 78 13.15 -5.80 4.99
CA ASP A 78 12.12 -6.64 4.37
C ASP A 78 11.68 -6.10 3.00
N VAL A 79 12.16 -4.90 2.63
CA VAL A 79 11.99 -4.32 1.29
C VAL A 79 13.05 -4.90 0.36
N HIS A 80 12.68 -5.93 -0.39
CA HIS A 80 13.57 -6.63 -1.29
C HIS A 80 13.80 -5.85 -2.59
N ARG A 81 15.00 -5.28 -2.73
CA ARG A 81 15.50 -4.61 -3.94
C ARG A 81 14.52 -3.57 -4.53
N GLN A 82 13.76 -2.87 -3.69
CA GLN A 82 12.79 -1.84 -4.08
C GLN A 82 11.54 -2.32 -4.85
N PHE A 83 11.37 -3.63 -5.08
CA PHE A 83 10.27 -4.16 -5.93
C PHE A 83 9.39 -5.20 -5.22
N ALA A 84 9.76 -5.60 -4.00
CA ALA A 84 8.92 -6.43 -3.17
C ALA A 84 9.03 -6.04 -1.70
N ILE A 85 7.98 -6.27 -0.94
CA ILE A 85 7.94 -6.05 0.50
C ILE A 85 7.35 -7.30 1.14
N VAL A 86 8.05 -7.86 2.12
CA VAL A 86 7.52 -8.88 3.02
C VAL A 86 7.05 -8.16 4.28
N PHE A 87 5.81 -8.38 4.69
CA PHE A 87 5.24 -7.70 5.85
C PHE A 87 4.23 -8.58 6.57
N LYS A 88 3.90 -8.22 7.81
CA LYS A 88 2.82 -8.86 8.58
C LYS A 88 1.57 -8.01 8.59
N THR A 89 0.42 -8.65 8.43
CA THR A 89 -0.88 -7.98 8.46
C THR A 89 -1.12 -7.28 9.80
N PRO A 90 -1.69 -6.06 9.81
CA PRO A 90 -2.15 -5.45 11.05
C PRO A 90 -3.32 -6.24 11.64
N LYS A 91 -3.54 -6.08 12.94
CA LYS A 91 -4.76 -6.55 13.59
C LYS A 91 -5.96 -5.75 13.07
N TYR A 92 -7.08 -6.41 12.77
CA TYR A 92 -8.32 -5.72 12.39
C TYR A 92 -8.95 -5.00 13.60
N LYS A 93 -9.80 -4.00 13.33
CA LYS A 93 -10.39 -3.13 14.36
C LYS A 93 -11.15 -3.89 15.44
N ASP A 94 -11.92 -4.90 15.03
CA ASP A 94 -12.63 -5.82 15.91
C ASP A 94 -12.25 -7.26 15.57
N VAL A 95 -11.70 -7.99 16.54
CA VAL A 95 -11.32 -9.40 16.36
C VAL A 95 -12.47 -10.38 16.56
N ASN A 96 -13.62 -9.92 17.05
CA ASN A 96 -14.76 -10.77 17.36
C ASN A 96 -15.85 -10.69 16.29
N ILE A 97 -15.50 -10.30 15.05
CA ILE A 97 -16.47 -10.32 13.94
C ILE A 97 -16.99 -11.74 13.71
N THR A 98 -18.23 -11.84 13.22
CA THR A 98 -18.86 -13.12 12.88
C THR A 98 -18.94 -13.36 11.37
N LYS A 99 -18.78 -12.29 10.59
CA LYS A 99 -18.77 -12.32 9.12
C LYS A 99 -17.45 -11.72 8.62
N PRO A 100 -16.96 -12.14 7.45
CA PRO A 100 -15.80 -11.53 6.83
C PRO A 100 -16.00 -10.02 6.59
N ALA A 101 -14.95 -9.23 6.80
CA ALA A 101 -14.93 -7.79 6.59
C ALA A 101 -14.00 -7.42 5.43
N SER A 102 -14.52 -6.67 4.46
CA SER A 102 -13.77 -6.23 3.28
C SER A 102 -13.10 -4.91 3.55
N VAL A 103 -11.79 -4.86 3.42
CA VAL A 103 -10.97 -3.65 3.56
C VAL A 103 -10.14 -3.43 2.30
N PHE A 104 -9.44 -2.31 2.24
CA PHE A 104 -8.50 -1.99 1.17
C PHE A 104 -7.07 -1.95 1.67
N VAL A 105 -6.14 -2.28 0.78
CA VAL A 105 -4.69 -2.23 0.98
C VAL A 105 -4.09 -1.34 -0.09
N GLN A 106 -3.23 -0.41 0.33
CA GLN A 106 -2.51 0.47 -0.58
C GLN A 106 -1.09 0.72 -0.08
N LEU A 107 -0.19 1.01 -1.01
CA LEU A 107 1.09 1.63 -0.68
C LEU A 107 0.86 3.10 -0.38
N ARG A 108 1.56 3.65 0.61
CA ARG A 108 1.59 5.08 0.90
C ARG A 108 3.03 5.52 1.12
N ARG A 109 3.48 6.59 0.47
CA ARG A 109 4.78 7.22 0.74
C ARG A 109 4.68 8.02 2.03
N LYS A 110 5.71 8.01 2.89
CA LYS A 110 5.64 8.72 4.20
C LYS A 110 5.84 10.23 4.03
N SER A 111 6.65 10.65 3.06
CA SER A 111 7.08 12.03 2.85
C SER A 111 5.99 12.97 2.32
N ASP A 112 5.18 12.52 1.37
CA ASP A 112 4.16 13.35 0.69
C ASP A 112 2.75 12.74 0.73
N LEU A 113 2.59 11.58 1.38
CA LEU A 113 1.35 10.84 1.50
C LEU A 113 0.76 10.37 0.16
N GLU A 114 1.54 10.34 -0.93
CA GLU A 114 1.11 9.76 -2.20
C GLU A 114 0.74 8.28 -2.00
N THR A 115 -0.32 7.82 -2.67
CA THR A 115 -0.86 6.47 -2.52
C THR A 115 -0.93 5.74 -3.86
N SER A 116 -0.82 4.41 -3.82
CA SER A 116 -1.21 3.59 -4.97
C SER A 116 -2.73 3.47 -5.08
N GLU A 117 -3.20 2.96 -6.23
CA GLU A 117 -4.56 2.42 -6.32
C GLU A 117 -4.79 1.34 -5.22
N PRO A 118 -5.95 1.34 -4.57
CA PRO A 118 -6.25 0.37 -3.52
C PRO A 118 -6.54 -1.01 -4.10
N LYS A 119 -6.15 -2.05 -3.35
CA LYS A 119 -6.51 -3.45 -3.62
C LYS A 119 -7.39 -4.02 -2.52
N PRO A 120 -8.41 -4.83 -2.86
CA PRO A 120 -9.26 -5.44 -1.85
C PRO A 120 -8.50 -6.46 -1.02
N PHE A 121 -8.80 -6.51 0.26
CA PHE A 121 -8.33 -7.52 1.21
C PHE A 121 -9.47 -7.94 2.13
N LEU A 122 -9.58 -9.23 2.42
CA LEU A 122 -10.68 -9.77 3.22
C LEU A 122 -10.19 -10.26 4.59
N TYR A 123 -10.65 -9.62 5.66
CA TYR A 123 -10.47 -10.16 7.01
C TYR A 123 -11.53 -11.22 7.30
N TYR A 124 -11.11 -12.40 7.78
CA TYR A 124 -12.01 -13.46 8.24
C TYR A 124 -11.91 -13.69 9.75
N PRO A 125 -13.01 -14.10 10.40
CA PRO A 125 -13.02 -14.35 11.84
C PRO A 125 -12.02 -15.42 12.25
N GLU A 126 -11.48 -15.31 13.46
CA GLU A 126 -10.67 -16.36 14.05
C GLU A 126 -11.52 -17.62 14.21
N ILE A 127 -11.12 -18.71 13.55
CA ILE A 127 -11.73 -20.02 13.75
C ILE A 127 -11.23 -20.53 15.09
N LYS A 128 -11.97 -20.24 16.17
CA LYS A 128 -11.74 -20.87 17.48
C LYS A 128 -12.02 -22.35 17.33
N GLY A 129 -10.98 -23.13 17.04
CA GLY A 129 -11.06 -24.58 17.11
C GLY A 129 -11.42 -24.96 18.54
N ASN A 130 -12.63 -25.48 18.75
CA ASN A 130 -12.92 -26.26 19.95
C ASN A 130 -11.84 -27.34 20.03
N SER A 131 -10.89 -27.18 20.96
CA SER A 131 -10.08 -28.30 21.41
C SER A 131 -11.04 -29.24 22.11
N VAL A 132 -11.57 -30.21 21.36
CA VAL A 132 -12.22 -31.38 21.94
C VAL A 132 -11.08 -32.22 22.51
N VAL A 133 -10.80 -32.01 23.79
CA VAL A 133 -10.08 -32.96 24.64
C VAL A 133 -11.01 -33.40 25.76
#